data_AF-A0AAU3N0U2-F1
#
_entry.id   AF-A0AAU3N0U2-F1
#
_cell.length_a   1.000
_cell.length_b   1.000
_cell.length_c   1.000
_cell.angle_alpha   90.00
_cell.angle_beta   90.00
_cell.angle_gamma   90.00
#
_symmetry.space_group_name_H-M   'P 1'
#
loop_
_entity.id
_entity.type
_entity.pdbx_description
1 polymer ?
#
loop_
_entity_poly.entity_id
_entity_poly.type
_entity_poly.pdbx_seq_one_letter_code
_entity_poly.pdbx_strand_id
1 'polypeptide(L)' 'MSGNVLRISLNPEALEDLRLSDSEIEVVIEAPAEDVVLFRQVLARVLAYGRANAVPTRLAV' A
#
# COMPACT_ATOMS: atom_id res chain seq x y z
N MET A 1 2.22 -19.04 3.22
CA MET A 1 1.03 -18.18 3.41
C MET A 1 1.45 -16.72 3.60
N SER A 2 2.28 -16.16 2.70
CA SER A 2 2.92 -14.85 2.90
C SER A 2 2.66 -13.87 1.74
N GLY A 3 1.68 -14.16 0.88
CA GLY A 3 1.42 -13.39 -0.34
C GLY A 3 0.28 -12.37 -0.26
N ASN A 4 -0.57 -12.42 0.76
CA ASN A 4 -1.81 -11.65 0.81
C ASN A 4 -1.82 -10.55 1.87
N VAL A 5 -0.68 -10.23 2.49
CA VAL A 5 -0.56 -9.06 3.38
C VAL A 5 -0.12 -7.85 2.57
N LEU A 6 -0.83 -6.74 2.72
CA LEU A 6 -0.44 -5.41 2.26
C LEU A 6 0.02 -4.60 3.46
N ARG A 7 1.24 -4.08 3.39
CA ARG A 7 1.81 -3.17 4.40
C ARG A 7 1.89 -1.77 3.82
N ILE A 8 1.46 -0.78 4.57
CA ILE A 8 1.46 0.63 4.20
C ILE A 8 2.23 1.39 5.29
N SER A 9 3.32 2.04 4.87
CA SER A 9 4.10 2.94 5.71
C SER A 9 3.73 4.38 5.37
N LEU A 10 3.43 5.17 6.39
CA LEU A 10 3.09 6.59 6.28
C LEU A 10 4.27 7.44 6.80
N ASN A 11 4.44 8.64 6.26
CA ASN A 11 5.39 9.60 6.82
C ASN A 11 4.94 9.98 8.24
N PRO A 12 5.76 9.74 9.29
CA PRO A 12 5.41 10.07 10.67
C PRO A 12 5.01 11.55 10.86
N GLU A 13 5.63 12.47 10.12
CA GLU A 13 5.33 13.90 10.19
C GLU A 13 3.92 14.24 9.69
N ALA A 14 3.30 13.36 8.88
CA ALA A 14 1.96 13.56 8.33
C ALA A 14 0.85 12.93 9.21
N LEU A 15 1.19 12.20 10.27
CA LEU A 15 0.21 11.45 11.05
C LEU A 15 -0.79 12.35 11.78
N GLU A 16 -0.33 13.48 12.32
CA GLU A 16 -1.20 14.45 12.99
C GLU A 16 -2.24 15.03 12.01
N ASP A 17 -1.79 15.44 10.82
CA ASP A 17 -2.66 15.96 9.75
C ASP A 17 -3.69 14.93 9.28
N LEU A 18 -3.31 13.65 9.26
CA LEU A 18 -4.17 12.52 8.90
C LEU A 18 -5.02 12.00 10.07
N ARG A 19 -4.80 12.51 11.28
CA ARG A 19 -5.44 12.04 12.54
C ARG A 19 -5.24 10.54 12.78
N LEU A 20 -4.04 10.07 12.49
CA LEU A 20 -3.63 8.69 12.69
C LEU A 20 -2.61 8.62 13.82
N SER A 21 -2.62 7.51 14.55
CA SER A 21 -1.65 7.26 15.62
C SER A 21 -0.50 6.37 15.15
N ASP A 22 -0.76 5.48 14.20
CA ASP A 22 0.19 4.47 13.73
C ASP A 22 0.77 4.86 12.37
N SER A 23 2.10 4.75 12.23
CA SER A 23 2.81 4.96 10.96
C SER A 23 2.77 3.75 10.04
N GLU A 24 2.33 2.61 10.54
CA GLU A 24 2.31 1.33 9.85
C GLU A 24 0.92 0.75 9.90
N ILE A 25 0.39 0.37 8.74
CA ILE A 25 -0.89 -0.31 8.61
C ILE A 25 -0.65 -1.63 7.90
N GLU A 26 -1.08 -2.73 8.53
CA GLU A 26 -1.07 -4.06 7.92
C GLU A 26 -2.50 -4.50 7.63
N VAL A 27 -2.74 -5.00 6.41
CA VAL A 27 -4.04 -5.48 5.98
C VAL A 27 -3.89 -6.83 5.31
N VAL A 28 -4.74 -7.78 5.70
CA VAL A 28 -4.85 -9.09 5.04
C VAL A 28 -5.88 -8.99 3.93
N ILE A 29 -5.49 -9.33 2.70
CA ILE A 29 -6.38 -9.41 1.55
C ILE A 29 -7.01 -10.80 1.55
N GLU A 30 -8.32 -10.85 1.75
CA GLU A 30 -9.13 -12.06 1.67
C GLU A 30 -9.69 -12.22 0.26
N ALA A 31 -8.94 -12.93 -0.58
CA ALA A 31 -9.33 -13.23 -1.96
C ALA A 31 -8.61 -14.50 -2.45
N PRO A 32 -9.11 -15.14 -3.53
CA PRO A 32 -8.37 -16.17 -4.26
C PRO A 32 -6.95 -15.71 -4.64
N ALA A 33 -6.01 -16.65 -4.75
CA ALA A 33 -4.61 -16.31 -4.97
C ALA A 33 -4.40 -15.60 -6.32
N GLU A 34 -5.14 -15.99 -7.35
CA GLU A 34 -5.17 -15.37 -8.67
C GLU A 34 -5.60 -13.89 -8.60
N ASP A 35 -6.56 -13.57 -7.76
CA ASP A 35 -7.07 -12.21 -7.59
C ASP A 35 -6.09 -11.34 -6.82
N VAL A 36 -5.37 -11.90 -5.84
CA VAL A 36 -4.28 -11.20 -5.13
C VAL A 36 -3.14 -10.87 -6.10
N VAL A 37 -2.80 -11.77 -7.03
CA VAL A 37 -1.80 -11.52 -8.07
C VAL A 37 -2.25 -10.39 -9.00
N LEU A 38 -3.51 -10.44 -9.46
CA LEU A 38 -4.08 -9.38 -10.31
C LEU A 38 -4.12 -8.03 -9.59
N PHE A 39 -4.57 -8.02 -8.33
CA PHE A 39 -4.58 -6.84 -7.47
C PHE A 39 -3.21 -6.18 -7.42
N ARG A 40 -2.14 -6.95 -7.20
CA ARG A 40 -0.75 -6.44 -7.16
C ARG A 40 -0.33 -5.78 -8.47
N GLN A 41 -0.69 -6.36 -9.61
CA GLN A 41 -0.37 -5.81 -10.93
C GLN A 41 -1.11 -4.49 -11.19
N VAL A 42 -2.41 -4.45 -10.87
CA VAL A 42 -3.24 -3.26 -11.07
C VAL A 42 -2.84 -2.15 -10.11
N LEU A 43 -2.58 -2.46 -8.83
CA LEU A 43 -2.15 -1.48 -7.83
C LEU A 43 -0.85 -0.79 -8.26
N ALA A 44 0.12 -1.54 -8.79
CA ALA A 44 1.36 -0.95 -9.30
C ALA A 44 1.12 0.08 -10.41
N ARG A 45 0.13 -0.16 -11.28
CA ARG A 45 -0.30 0.80 -12.31
C ARG A 45 -1.05 1.99 -11.72
N VAL A 46 -1.91 1.75 -10.72
CA VAL A 46 -2.65 2.81 -10.04
C VAL A 46 -1.70 3.79 -9.35
N LEU A 47 -0.68 3.26 -8.66
CA LEU A 47 0.33 4.07 -7.98
C LEU A 47 1.16 4.92 -8.95
N ALA A 48 1.25 4.57 -10.23
CA ALA A 48 1.91 5.40 -11.23
C ALA A 48 1.09 6.64 -11.62
N TYR A 49 -0.19 6.70 -11.27
CA TYR A 49 -1.01 7.90 -11.48
C TYR A 49 -0.90 8.83 -10.28
N GLY A 50 -0.73 10.13 -10.54
CA GLY A 50 -0.69 11.15 -9.49
C GLY A 50 0.23 12.30 -9.83
N ARG A 51 0.34 13.26 -8.91
CA ARG A 51 1.34 14.32 -9.00
C ARG A 51 2.71 13.71 -8.70
N ALA A 52 3.73 14.02 -9.48
CA ALA A 52 5.06 13.41 -9.40
C ALA A 52 5.69 13.46 -7.99
N ASN A 53 5.35 14.46 -7.17
CA ASN A 53 5.82 14.64 -5.80
C ASN A 53 4.91 14.02 -4.71
N ALA A 54 3.84 13.35 -5.10
CA ALA A 54 2.86 12.73 -4.19
C ALA A 54 2.62 11.24 -4.52
N VAL A 55 3.47 10.64 -5.37
CA VAL A 55 3.38 9.22 -5.71
C VAL A 55 3.94 8.39 -4.55
N PRO A 56 3.20 7.38 -4.05
CA PRO A 56 3.73 6.47 -3.04
C PRO A 56 4.93 5.67 -3.56
N THR A 57 5.96 5.53 -2.73
CA THR A 57 7.11 4.69 -3.08
C THR A 57 6.75 3.22 -2.87
N ARG A 58 6.81 2.43 -3.94
CA ARG A 58 6.71 0.98 -3.84
C ARG A 58 8.05 0.39 -3.40
N LEU A 59 8.06 -0.27 -2.25
CA LEU A 59 9.19 -1.06 -1.79
C LEU A 59 9.15 -2.45 -2.47
N ALA A 60 10.27 -2.91 -3.01
CA ALA A 60 10.40 -4.29 -3.48
C ALA A 60 10.51 -5.23 -2.26
N VAL A 61 9.73 -6.31 -2.26
CA VAL A 61 9.75 -7.37 -1.25
C VAL A 61 10.09 -8.68 -1.94
#